data_AF-A0A381TPG3-F1
#
_entry.id   AF-A0A381TPG3-F1
#
_cell.length_a   1.000
_cell.length_b   1.000
_cell.length_c   1.000
_cell.angle_alpha   90.00
_cell.angle_beta   90.00
_cell.angle_gamma   90.00
#
_symmetry.space_group_name_H-M   'P 1'
#
loop_
_entity.id
_entity.type
_entity.pdbx_description
1 polymer ?
#
loop_
_entity_poly.entity_id
_entity_poly.type
_entity_poly.pdbx_seq_one_letter_code
_entity_poly.pdbx_strand_id
1 'polypeptide(L)'
;MARQIGIFDEIREEAQGRSMSMRWYRQKVQELLPSPRARQLIKEGGKEDKTTRRPNFGMMNLFYYKPKTPARLRYFDVFPLVIPMGKRLNNGFVGINFHYLSVPQRWALLERLQAFQTSSLLDAFDPEEGAGDVVSLFWSQIRSIRGVRPIVRRYLTEQVSSFFLKIEISEMLIAVSLPVERFYEGAWNKKKRVSPDKVWSNTRRRMMSNAY
;
A
#
# COMPACT_ATOMS: atom_id res chain seq x y z
N MET A 1 -13.59 5.41 29.17
CA MET A 1 -13.65 4.31 28.19
C MET A 1 -12.23 4.07 27.71
N ALA A 2 -11.71 2.84 27.83
CA ALA A 2 -10.37 2.53 27.31
C ALA A 2 -10.40 2.70 25.78
N ARG A 3 -9.58 3.61 25.26
CA ARG A 3 -9.37 3.76 23.82
C ARG A 3 -8.88 2.39 23.33
N GLN A 4 -9.64 1.72 22.47
CA GLN A 4 -9.13 0.52 21.80
C GLN A 4 -8.00 1.02 20.90
N ILE A 5 -6.75 0.86 21.35
CA ILE A 5 -5.56 1.29 20.62
C ILE A 5 -5.53 0.46 19.34
N GLY A 6 -5.56 1.13 18.19
CA GLY A 6 -5.44 0.45 16.92
C GLY A 6 -4.08 -0.21 16.80
N ILE A 7 -3.97 -1.31 16.05
CA ILE A 7 -2.73 -2.09 15.98
C ILE A 7 -1.52 -1.27 15.48
N PHE A 8 -1.77 -0.26 14.64
CA PHE A 8 -0.73 0.68 14.20
C PHE A 8 -0.24 1.57 15.35
N ASP A 9 -1.15 1.98 16.23
CA ASP A 9 -0.84 2.79 17.41
C ASP A 9 -0.07 1.96 18.44
N GLU A 10 -0.46 0.70 18.66
CA GLU A 10 0.23 -0.22 19.59
C GLU A 10 1.70 -0.44 19.19
N ILE A 11 1.95 -0.77 17.91
CA ILE A 11 3.33 -0.96 17.41
C ILE A 11 4.14 0.34 17.47
N ARG A 12 3.50 1.49 17.24
CA ARG A 12 4.15 2.80 17.31
C ARG A 12 4.49 3.19 18.74
N GLU A 13 3.62 2.93 19.69
CA GLU A 13 3.86 3.14 21.13
C GLU A 13 4.99 2.23 21.64
N GLU A 14 5.04 0.96 21.21
CA GLU A 14 6.16 0.06 21.53
C GLU A 14 7.50 0.55 20.97
N ALA A 15 7.51 1.25 19.82
CA ALA A 15 8.72 1.84 19.28
C ALA A 15 9.22 3.05 20.11
N GLN A 16 8.39 3.61 20.99
CA GLN A 16 8.72 4.76 21.85
C GLN A 16 9.36 5.94 21.09
N GLY A 17 8.90 6.18 19.86
CA GLY A 17 9.43 7.24 18.99
C GLY A 17 10.83 6.99 18.43
N ARG A 18 11.42 5.81 18.61
CA ARG A 18 12.73 5.44 18.06
C ARG A 18 12.59 4.93 16.63
N SER A 19 13.58 5.24 15.80
CA SER A 19 13.74 4.62 14.48
C SER A 19 14.16 3.16 14.64
N MET A 20 13.23 2.23 14.49
CA MET A 20 13.48 0.80 14.65
C MET A 20 13.87 0.13 13.33
N SER A 21 14.65 -0.94 13.40
CA SER A 21 15.05 -1.70 12.21
C SER A 21 13.86 -2.41 11.56
N MET A 22 13.94 -2.67 10.24
CA MET A 22 12.99 -3.54 9.53
C MET A 22 12.75 -4.87 10.28
N ARG A 23 13.82 -5.47 10.80
CA ARG A 23 13.73 -6.75 11.53
C ARG A 23 12.84 -6.61 12.76
N TRP A 24 12.98 -5.51 13.51
CA TRP A 24 12.16 -5.23 14.69
C TRP A 24 10.68 -5.09 14.31
N TYR A 25 10.34 -4.26 13.32
CA TYR A 25 8.94 -4.10 12.89
C TYR A 25 8.33 -5.41 12.38
N ARG A 26 9.09 -6.19 11.61
CA ARG A 26 8.63 -7.51 11.14
C ARG A 26 8.37 -8.48 12.29
N GLN A 27 9.26 -8.50 13.28
CA GLN A 27 9.10 -9.33 14.46
C GLN A 27 7.87 -8.90 15.27
N LYS A 28 7.70 -7.59 15.51
CA LYS A 28 6.57 -7.03 16.23
C LYS A 28 5.23 -7.28 15.57
N VAL A 29 5.16 -7.10 14.25
CA VAL A 29 3.99 -7.48 13.45
C VAL A 29 3.70 -8.96 13.60
N GLN A 30 4.71 -9.84 13.57
CA GLN A 30 4.51 -11.28 13.71
C GLN A 30 4.03 -11.68 15.12
N GLU A 31 4.49 -10.98 16.15
CA GLU A 31 4.10 -11.19 17.55
C GLU A 31 2.65 -10.76 17.80
N LEU A 32 2.28 -9.55 17.39
CA LEU A 32 0.95 -8.97 17.66
C LEU A 32 -0.11 -9.40 16.65
N LEU A 33 0.30 -9.70 15.41
CA LEU A 33 -0.56 -10.14 14.32
C LEU A 33 -0.02 -11.42 13.68
N PRO A 34 -0.13 -12.58 14.36
CA PRO A 34 0.36 -13.84 13.81
C PRO A 34 -0.38 -14.29 12.55
N SER A 35 -1.58 -13.75 12.29
CA SER A 35 -2.38 -14.05 11.10
C SER A 35 -3.19 -12.82 10.65
N PRO A 36 -2.51 -11.76 10.15
CA PRO A 36 -3.17 -10.51 9.83
C PRO A 36 -4.12 -10.71 8.64
N ARG A 37 -5.33 -10.16 8.76
CA ARG A 37 -6.34 -10.22 7.70
C ARG A 37 -6.65 -8.80 7.24
N ALA A 38 -6.32 -8.47 5.99
CA ALA A 38 -6.59 -7.13 5.43
C ALA A 38 -8.04 -6.65 5.65
N ARG A 39 -9.05 -7.53 5.51
CA ARG A 39 -10.45 -7.18 5.77
C ARG A 39 -10.70 -6.78 7.22
N GLN A 40 -10.02 -7.43 8.16
CA GLN A 40 -10.12 -7.11 9.58
C GLN A 40 -9.47 -5.76 9.86
N LEU A 41 -8.28 -5.50 9.32
CA LEU A 41 -7.60 -4.19 9.43
C LEU A 41 -8.47 -3.04 8.88
N ILE A 42 -9.08 -3.23 7.70
CA ILE A 42 -10.00 -2.25 7.13
C ILE A 42 -11.22 -2.03 8.05
N LYS A 43 -11.77 -3.11 8.62
CA LYS A 43 -12.92 -3.02 9.54
C LYS A 43 -12.56 -2.32 10.86
N GLU A 44 -11.38 -2.61 11.42
CA GLU A 44 -10.88 -2.01 12.65
C GLU A 44 -10.56 -0.53 12.46
N GLY A 45 -9.86 -0.17 11.38
CA GLY A 45 -9.65 1.23 11.04
C GLY A 45 -10.95 2.00 10.86
N GLY A 46 -12.02 1.36 10.38
CA GLY A 46 -13.35 2.00 10.31
C GLY A 46 -13.97 2.32 11.66
N LYS A 47 -13.61 1.59 12.73
CA LYS A 47 -14.01 1.93 14.12
C LYS A 47 -13.21 3.09 14.70
N GLU A 48 -12.02 3.33 14.14
CA GLU A 48 -11.08 4.39 14.53
C GLU A 48 -11.16 5.62 13.62
N ASP A 49 -12.16 5.68 12.72
CA ASP A 49 -12.30 6.74 11.71
C ASP A 49 -11.10 6.89 10.77
N LYS A 50 -10.33 5.81 10.58
CA LYS A 50 -9.18 5.71 9.66
C LYS A 50 -9.57 5.18 8.27
N THR A 51 -10.86 5.21 7.90
CA THR A 51 -11.30 4.74 6.58
C THR A 51 -12.02 5.81 5.78
N THR A 52 -11.72 5.90 4.49
CA THR A 52 -12.32 6.90 3.60
C THR A 52 -12.97 6.25 2.37
N ARG A 53 -13.92 6.96 1.77
CA ARG A 53 -14.64 6.50 0.55
C ARG A 53 -13.82 6.64 -0.73
N ARG A 54 -12.83 7.52 -0.72
CA ARG A 54 -11.98 7.87 -1.86
C ARG A 54 -10.53 7.51 -1.52
N PRO A 55 -9.67 7.23 -2.51
CA PRO A 55 -8.25 7.04 -2.24
C PRO A 55 -7.65 8.35 -1.69
N ASN A 56 -6.85 8.21 -0.64
CA ASN A 56 -6.13 9.30 0.02
C ASN A 56 -4.79 9.51 -0.70
N PHE A 57 -4.63 10.63 -1.38
CA PHE A 57 -3.39 10.87 -2.13
C PHE A 57 -2.31 11.42 -1.19
N GLY A 58 -1.03 11.11 -1.46
CA GLY A 58 0.04 11.45 -0.52
C GLY A 58 0.17 10.49 0.68
N MET A 59 -0.82 9.63 0.89
CA MET A 59 -0.82 8.59 1.92
C MET A 59 -0.90 7.18 1.33
N MET A 60 -0.75 6.16 2.18
CA MET A 60 -0.84 4.77 1.79
C MET A 60 -2.28 4.27 2.03
N ASN A 61 -2.74 3.42 1.13
CA ASN A 61 -4.13 2.96 1.09
C ASN A 61 -4.15 1.44 1.02
N LEU A 62 -4.85 0.80 1.96
CA LEU A 62 -5.18 -0.62 1.90
C LEU A 62 -6.69 -0.78 1.62
N PHE A 63 -7.05 -1.53 0.59
CA PHE A 63 -8.45 -1.68 0.18
C PHE A 63 -8.70 -3.03 -0.49
N TYR A 64 -9.97 -3.43 -0.58
CA TYR A 64 -10.39 -4.62 -1.32
C TYR A 64 -10.69 -4.27 -2.77
N TYR A 65 -10.08 -5.00 -3.71
CA TYR A 65 -10.19 -4.74 -5.15
C TYR A 65 -10.58 -6.00 -5.93
N LYS A 66 -11.57 -5.85 -6.81
CA LYS A 66 -11.99 -6.89 -7.77
C LYS A 66 -11.63 -6.40 -9.17
N PRO A 67 -10.52 -6.81 -9.79
CA PRO A 67 -10.14 -6.31 -11.12
C PRO A 67 -11.23 -6.55 -12.17
N LYS A 68 -11.38 -5.60 -13.11
CA LYS A 68 -12.35 -5.67 -14.23
C LYS A 68 -12.06 -6.83 -15.19
N THR A 69 -10.77 -7.07 -15.50
CA THR A 69 -10.33 -8.08 -16.48
C THR A 69 -9.22 -8.99 -15.91
N PRO A 70 -9.50 -9.77 -14.85
CA PRO A 70 -8.49 -10.56 -14.16
C PRO A 70 -7.81 -11.60 -15.05
N ALA A 71 -8.54 -12.15 -16.04
CA ALA A 71 -8.00 -13.12 -16.99
C ALA A 71 -6.87 -12.55 -17.89
N ARG A 72 -6.76 -11.22 -18.03
CA ARG A 72 -5.68 -10.56 -18.77
C ARG A 72 -4.48 -10.20 -17.89
N LEU A 73 -4.61 -10.34 -16.57
CA LEU A 73 -3.57 -10.04 -15.62
C LEU A 73 -2.80 -11.32 -15.31
N ARG A 74 -1.46 -11.26 -15.41
CA ARG A 74 -0.61 -12.37 -15.01
C ARG A 74 -0.83 -12.74 -13.54
N TYR A 75 -0.84 -11.71 -12.68
CA TYR A 75 -1.20 -11.79 -11.26
C TYR A 75 -2.00 -10.55 -10.90
N PHE A 76 -2.93 -10.69 -9.97
CA PHE A 76 -3.61 -9.56 -9.35
C PHE A 76 -3.69 -9.74 -7.83
N ASP A 77 -3.52 -8.64 -7.11
CA ASP A 77 -3.70 -8.57 -5.66
C ASP A 77 -5.13 -8.13 -5.38
N VAL A 78 -5.82 -8.86 -4.50
CA VAL A 78 -7.17 -8.45 -4.06
C VAL A 78 -7.17 -7.53 -2.86
N PHE A 79 -6.03 -7.36 -2.16
CA PHE A 79 -5.85 -6.36 -1.12
C PHE A 79 -4.68 -5.41 -1.41
N PRO A 80 -4.76 -4.57 -2.47
CA PRO A 80 -3.66 -3.66 -2.79
C PRO A 80 -3.25 -2.76 -1.63
N LEU A 81 -1.95 -2.64 -1.40
CA LEU A 81 -1.33 -1.63 -0.54
C LEU A 81 -0.63 -0.59 -1.42
N VAL A 82 -1.23 0.59 -1.53
CA VAL A 82 -0.94 1.53 -2.63
C VAL A 82 -0.72 2.94 -2.13
N ILE A 83 0.32 3.60 -2.64
CA ILE A 83 0.41 5.06 -2.64
C ILE A 83 -0.06 5.56 -4.01
N PRO A 84 -1.18 6.32 -4.09
CA PRO A 84 -1.64 6.95 -5.33
C PRO A 84 -0.61 7.93 -5.88
N MET A 85 -0.59 8.09 -7.19
CA MET A 85 0.33 9.00 -7.89
C MET A 85 -0.40 9.85 -8.92
N GLY A 86 0.10 11.05 -9.14
CA GLY A 86 -0.47 12.04 -10.04
C GLY A 86 -1.81 12.56 -9.54
N LYS A 87 -2.71 12.86 -10.47
CA LYS A 87 -4.07 13.33 -10.17
C LYS A 87 -5.05 12.17 -10.25
N ARG A 88 -6.15 12.29 -9.50
CA ARG A 88 -7.32 11.41 -9.60
C ARG A 88 -7.83 11.39 -11.04
N LEU A 89 -8.23 10.22 -11.53
CA LEU A 89 -8.86 10.04 -12.83
C LEU A 89 -10.37 9.96 -12.64
N ASN A 90 -11.14 10.32 -13.68
CA ASN A 90 -12.61 10.32 -13.62
C ASN A 90 -13.19 8.96 -13.17
N ASN A 91 -12.54 7.85 -13.55
CA ASN A 91 -13.01 6.51 -13.23
C ASN A 91 -12.05 5.72 -12.33
N GLY A 92 -11.10 6.37 -11.66
CA GLY A 92 -10.11 5.67 -10.85
C GLY A 92 -8.86 6.45 -10.51
N PHE A 93 -7.76 5.73 -10.31
CA PHE A 93 -6.46 6.32 -10.01
C PHE A 93 -5.33 5.37 -10.44
N VAL A 94 -4.11 5.91 -10.49
CA VAL A 94 -2.88 5.14 -10.69
C VAL A 94 -2.09 5.20 -9.39
N GLY A 95 -1.38 4.13 -9.06
CA GLY A 95 -0.59 4.07 -7.84
C GLY A 95 0.49 2.99 -7.89
N ILE A 96 1.46 3.12 -7.00
CA ILE A 96 2.50 2.12 -6.76
C ILE A 96 1.93 1.09 -5.78
N ASN A 97 1.84 -0.18 -6.18
CA ASN A 97 1.43 -1.25 -5.28
C ASN A 97 2.65 -1.97 -4.67
N PHE A 98 2.83 -1.78 -3.36
CA PHE A 98 3.96 -2.30 -2.61
C PHE A 98 3.93 -3.82 -2.48
N HIS A 99 2.77 -4.48 -2.53
CA HIS A 99 2.69 -5.93 -2.36
C HIS A 99 3.40 -6.73 -3.44
N TYR A 100 3.62 -6.15 -4.63
CA TYR A 100 4.39 -6.81 -5.70
C TYR A 100 5.89 -6.89 -5.42
N LEU A 101 6.34 -6.29 -4.32
CA LEU A 101 7.69 -6.37 -3.78
C LEU A 101 7.71 -7.28 -2.54
N SER A 102 8.83 -7.96 -2.33
CA SER A 102 9.12 -8.58 -1.04
C SER A 102 9.26 -7.52 0.05
N VAL A 103 9.01 -7.87 1.32
CA VAL A 103 9.04 -6.91 2.44
C VAL A 103 10.33 -6.06 2.46
N PRO A 104 11.55 -6.62 2.32
CA PRO A 104 12.77 -5.79 2.28
C PRO A 104 12.81 -4.80 1.11
N GLN A 105 12.26 -5.17 -0.05
CA GLN A 105 12.16 -4.28 -1.19
C GLN A 105 11.10 -3.19 -1.00
N ARG A 106 10.02 -3.47 -0.25
CA ARG A 106 9.01 -2.47 0.12
C ARG A 106 9.62 -1.39 0.99
N TRP A 107 10.39 -1.80 1.99
CA TRP A 107 11.16 -0.92 2.87
C TRP A 107 12.12 -0.02 2.09
N ALA A 108 13.00 -0.63 1.28
CA ALA A 108 13.96 0.12 0.47
C ALA A 108 13.30 1.09 -0.53
N LEU A 109 12.12 0.75 -1.07
CA LEU A 109 11.36 1.67 -1.90
C LEU A 109 10.78 2.81 -1.06
N LEU A 110 10.18 2.50 0.10
CA LEU A 110 9.58 3.51 0.96
C LEU A 110 10.62 4.54 1.44
N GLU A 111 11.80 4.10 1.85
CA GLU A 111 12.94 4.97 2.19
C GLU A 111 13.32 5.91 1.03
N ARG A 112 13.39 5.40 -0.21
CA ARG A 112 13.67 6.23 -1.39
C ARG A 112 12.56 7.24 -1.66
N LEU A 113 11.31 6.92 -1.33
CA LEU A 113 10.18 7.82 -1.52
C LEU A 113 10.08 8.89 -0.42
N GLN A 114 10.82 8.77 0.69
CA GLN A 114 10.90 9.83 1.71
C GLN A 114 11.45 11.15 1.13
N ALA A 115 12.29 11.08 0.09
CA ALA A 115 12.76 12.25 -0.64
C ALA A 115 11.64 13.07 -1.33
N PHE A 116 10.43 12.51 -1.45
CA PHE A 116 9.26 13.19 -2.00
C PHE A 116 8.25 13.60 -0.92
N GLN A 117 8.60 13.49 0.36
CA GLN A 117 7.79 14.03 1.45
C GLN A 117 7.82 15.56 1.41
N THR A 118 6.64 16.16 1.50
CA THR A 118 6.44 17.61 1.51
C THR A 118 5.27 17.94 2.42
N SER A 119 5.18 19.19 2.88
CA SER A 119 4.00 19.66 3.62
C SER A 119 2.76 19.64 2.73
N SER A 120 1.61 19.18 3.26
CA SER A 120 0.31 19.13 2.57
C SER A 120 -0.22 20.52 2.20
N LEU A 121 0.27 21.56 2.88
CA LEU A 121 -0.05 22.96 2.63
C LEU A 121 0.55 23.50 1.32
N LEU A 122 1.42 22.74 0.65
CA LEU A 122 2.10 23.13 -0.59
C LEU A 122 1.38 22.66 -1.88
N ASP A 123 0.04 22.67 -1.87
CA ASP A 123 -0.84 22.63 -3.06
C ASP A 123 -0.91 21.33 -3.91
N ALA A 124 -0.51 20.17 -3.41
CA ALA A 124 -0.53 18.94 -4.24
C ALA A 124 -1.77 18.03 -4.05
N PHE A 125 -2.57 18.20 -2.98
CA PHE A 125 -3.60 17.24 -2.57
C PHE A 125 -4.91 17.90 -2.10
N ASP A 126 -5.99 17.12 -2.06
CA ASP A 126 -7.35 17.57 -1.74
C ASP A 126 -7.33 18.31 -0.38
N PRO A 127 -7.73 19.60 -0.29
CA PRO A 127 -7.61 20.39 0.94
C PRO A 127 -8.43 19.86 2.12
N GLU A 128 -9.32 18.89 1.90
CA GLU A 128 -10.02 18.15 2.95
C GLU A 128 -9.13 17.11 3.68
N GLU A 129 -7.91 16.81 3.20
CA GLU A 129 -7.03 15.80 3.82
C GLU A 129 -6.25 16.31 5.06
N GLY A 130 -6.41 17.59 5.45
CA GLY A 130 -5.84 18.17 6.67
C GLY A 130 -4.38 18.63 6.55
N ALA A 131 -3.88 19.24 7.63
CA ALA A 131 -2.48 19.70 7.74
C ALA A 131 -1.56 18.52 8.15
N GLY A 132 -0.48 18.28 7.41
CA GLY A 132 0.52 17.26 7.72
C GLY A 132 1.50 17.00 6.58
N ASP A 133 2.45 16.09 6.75
CA ASP A 133 3.34 15.68 5.65
C ASP A 133 2.64 14.69 4.72
N VAL A 134 2.91 14.81 3.43
CA VAL A 134 2.37 13.98 2.34
C VAL A 134 3.47 13.55 1.39
N VAL A 135 3.33 12.37 0.78
CA VAL A 135 4.27 11.87 -0.22
C VAL A 135 3.82 12.31 -1.61
N SER A 136 4.44 13.37 -2.15
CA SER A 136 4.05 13.92 -3.46
C SER A 136 4.62 13.11 -4.62
N LEU A 137 3.84 12.15 -5.14
CA LEU A 137 4.29 11.25 -6.21
C LEU A 137 3.64 11.58 -7.56
N PHE A 138 4.45 12.04 -8.50
CA PHE A 138 4.09 12.13 -9.92
C PHE A 138 4.93 11.18 -10.76
N TRP A 139 4.38 10.74 -11.89
CA TRP A 139 5.08 9.85 -12.82
C TRP A 139 6.43 10.42 -13.28
N SER A 140 6.50 11.73 -13.52
CA SER A 140 7.71 12.45 -13.93
C SER A 140 8.86 12.27 -12.94
N GLN A 141 8.57 12.21 -11.64
CA GLN A 141 9.56 12.07 -10.56
C GLN A 141 10.03 10.62 -10.40
N ILE A 142 9.09 9.66 -10.43
CA ILE A 142 9.42 8.27 -10.09
C ILE A 142 9.85 7.44 -11.29
N ARG A 143 9.58 7.87 -12.54
CA ARG A 143 9.87 7.06 -13.75
C ARG A 143 11.33 6.66 -13.92
N SER A 144 12.26 7.43 -13.32
CA SER A 144 13.69 7.16 -13.29
C SER A 144 14.09 6.10 -12.26
N ILE A 145 13.23 5.82 -11.26
CA ILE A 145 13.46 4.78 -10.27
C ILE A 145 13.45 3.43 -10.99
N ARG A 146 14.63 2.82 -11.10
CA ARG A 146 14.81 1.52 -11.74
C ARG A 146 13.85 0.49 -11.15
N GLY A 147 13.04 -0.11 -12.01
CA GLY A 147 12.10 -1.15 -11.60
C GLY A 147 10.79 -0.65 -10.98
N VAL A 148 10.44 0.64 -11.02
CA VAL A 148 9.12 1.09 -10.54
C VAL A 148 7.97 0.66 -11.47
N ARG A 149 8.22 0.61 -12.79
CA ARG A 149 7.19 0.31 -13.81
C ARG A 149 6.40 -0.98 -13.54
N PRO A 150 7.04 -2.13 -13.23
CA PRO A 150 6.33 -3.38 -13.03
C PRO A 150 5.40 -3.41 -11.81
N ILE A 151 5.44 -2.43 -10.91
CA ILE A 151 4.60 -2.36 -9.69
C ILE A 151 3.57 -1.23 -9.72
N VAL A 152 3.57 -0.39 -10.75
CA VAL A 152 2.52 0.60 -10.98
C VAL A 152 1.26 -0.08 -11.53
N ARG A 153 0.09 0.28 -10.97
CA ARG A 153 -1.21 -0.27 -11.36
C ARG A 153 -2.25 0.85 -11.47
N ARG A 154 -3.22 0.64 -12.36
CA ARG A 154 -4.45 1.45 -12.43
C ARG A 154 -5.57 0.73 -11.70
N TYR A 155 -6.29 1.45 -10.86
CA TYR A 155 -7.45 0.96 -10.13
C TYR A 155 -8.68 1.73 -10.59
N LEU A 156 -9.75 1.01 -10.90
CA LEU A 156 -11.03 1.60 -11.29
C LEU A 156 -11.92 1.74 -10.05
N THR A 157 -12.57 2.89 -9.88
CA THR A 157 -13.41 3.15 -8.70
C THR A 157 -14.52 2.12 -8.54
N GLU A 158 -15.21 1.77 -9.63
CA GLU A 158 -16.28 0.74 -9.64
C GLU A 158 -15.83 -0.66 -9.21
N GLN A 159 -14.52 -0.92 -9.27
CA GLN A 159 -13.92 -2.22 -8.96
C GLN A 159 -13.37 -2.28 -7.52
N VAL A 160 -13.41 -1.15 -6.80
CA VAL A 160 -13.11 -1.09 -5.36
C VAL A 160 -14.34 -1.57 -4.59
N SER A 161 -14.16 -2.55 -3.71
CA SER A 161 -15.24 -3.25 -3.01
C SER A 161 -15.17 -3.07 -1.48
N SER A 162 -14.49 -2.02 -1.01
CA SER A 162 -14.44 -1.60 0.39
C SER A 162 -14.16 -0.10 0.48
N PHE A 163 -14.22 0.47 1.69
CA PHE A 163 -13.51 1.72 1.97
C PHE A 163 -11.99 1.52 1.90
N PHE A 164 -11.27 2.63 1.80
CA PHE A 164 -9.82 2.67 1.86
C PHE A 164 -9.40 2.84 3.32
N LEU A 165 -8.63 1.91 3.86
CA LEU A 165 -7.90 2.15 5.10
C LEU A 165 -6.80 3.17 4.78
N LYS A 166 -6.92 4.36 5.38
CA LYS A 166 -5.95 5.45 5.32
C LYS A 166 -4.80 5.10 6.26
N ILE A 167 -3.60 5.01 5.72
CA ILE A 167 -2.36 4.72 6.46
C ILE A 167 -1.48 5.95 6.33
N GLU A 168 -1.30 6.64 7.44
CA GLU A 168 -0.53 7.88 7.50
C GLU A 168 0.98 7.60 7.37
N ILE A 169 1.78 8.64 7.08
CA ILE A 169 3.23 8.49 6.85
C ILE A 169 3.91 7.78 8.03
N SER A 170 3.54 8.14 9.26
CA SER A 170 4.05 7.56 10.51
C SER A 170 3.76 6.06 10.65
N GLU A 171 2.73 5.55 9.95
CA GLU A 171 2.28 4.16 9.99
C GLU A 171 2.80 3.33 8.79
N MET A 172 3.36 3.97 7.76
CA MET A 172 3.73 3.28 6.51
C MET A 172 4.78 2.18 6.71
N LEU A 173 5.76 2.36 7.59
CA LEU A 173 6.79 1.34 7.88
C LEU A 173 6.18 0.07 8.47
N ILE A 174 5.16 0.24 9.33
CA ILE A 174 4.38 -0.87 9.88
C ILE A 174 3.61 -1.53 8.74
N ALA A 175 2.89 -0.73 7.93
CA ALA A 175 2.04 -1.23 6.86
C ALA A 175 2.81 -2.05 5.81
N VAL A 176 3.98 -1.60 5.37
CA VAL A 176 4.80 -2.35 4.41
C VAL A 176 5.34 -3.67 4.97
N SER A 177 5.39 -3.80 6.30
CA SER A 177 5.82 -5.01 7.01
C SER A 177 4.70 -6.04 7.15
N LEU A 178 3.44 -5.65 6.96
CA LEU A 178 2.29 -6.55 7.07
C LEU A 178 2.27 -7.58 5.92
N PRO A 179 2.17 -8.89 6.21
CA PRO A 179 2.04 -9.94 5.19
C PRO A 179 0.57 -10.13 4.76
N VAL A 180 -0.07 -9.05 4.31
CA VAL A 180 -1.51 -9.03 3.99
C VAL A 180 -1.81 -9.15 2.49
N GLU A 181 -0.77 -9.26 1.66
CA GLU A 181 -0.93 -9.48 0.22
C GLU A 181 -1.73 -10.75 -0.10
N ARG A 182 -2.58 -10.67 -1.13
CA ARG A 182 -3.38 -11.82 -1.55
C ARG A 182 -3.47 -11.91 -3.06
N PHE A 183 -2.50 -12.60 -3.63
CA PHE A 183 -2.38 -12.78 -5.06
C PHE A 183 -3.20 -13.94 -5.62
N TYR A 184 -3.75 -13.70 -6.81
CA TYR A 184 -4.43 -14.68 -7.63
C TYR A 184 -4.06 -14.55 -9.11
N GLU A 185 -4.32 -15.61 -9.87
CA GLU A 185 -4.24 -15.63 -11.35
C GLU A 185 -5.51 -16.24 -11.95
N GLY A 186 -5.77 -15.98 -13.23
CA GLY A 186 -6.92 -16.51 -13.97
C GLY A 186 -8.20 -15.67 -13.86
N ALA A 187 -9.33 -16.21 -14.35
CA ALA A 187 -10.63 -15.51 -14.32
C ALA A 187 -11.19 -15.41 -12.89
N TRP A 188 -11.95 -14.36 -12.57
CA TRP A 188 -12.40 -14.06 -11.18
C TRP A 188 -13.07 -15.24 -10.45
N ASN A 189 -13.99 -15.93 -11.13
CA ASN A 189 -14.76 -17.04 -10.57
C ASN A 189 -13.97 -18.36 -10.54
N LYS A 190 -12.86 -18.47 -11.29
CA LYS A 190 -12.00 -19.66 -11.39
C LYS A 190 -10.56 -19.36 -10.95
N LYS A 191 -10.37 -18.29 -10.16
CA LYS A 191 -9.05 -17.76 -9.83
C LYS A 191 -8.31 -18.72 -8.91
N LYS A 192 -7.01 -18.88 -9.12
CA LYS A 192 -6.14 -19.73 -8.31
C LYS A 192 -5.26 -18.86 -7.42
N ARG A 193 -5.11 -19.24 -6.14
CA ARG A 193 -4.22 -18.54 -5.21
C ARG A 193 -2.79 -18.70 -5.68
N VAL A 194 -2.01 -17.62 -5.64
CA VAL A 194 -0.60 -17.61 -6.00
C VAL A 194 0.23 -17.22 -4.78
N SER A 195 1.36 -17.89 -4.56
CA SER A 195 2.28 -17.54 -3.48
C SER A 195 2.94 -16.18 -3.74
N PRO A 196 3.11 -15.33 -2.71
CA PRO A 196 3.80 -14.06 -2.85
C PRO A 196 5.21 -14.21 -3.44
N ASP A 197 5.98 -15.21 -3.01
CA ASP A 197 7.34 -15.47 -3.51
C ASP A 197 7.40 -15.65 -5.03
N LYS A 198 6.44 -16.37 -5.61
CA LYS A 198 6.34 -16.54 -7.07
C LYS A 198 6.08 -15.20 -7.75
N VAL A 199 5.22 -14.36 -7.17
CA VAL A 199 4.93 -13.01 -7.70
C VAL A 199 6.18 -12.14 -7.60
N TRP A 200 6.86 -12.11 -6.45
CA TRP A 200 8.05 -11.29 -6.22
C TRP A 200 9.21 -11.67 -7.13
N SER A 201 9.49 -12.97 -7.30
CA SER A 201 10.50 -13.46 -8.24
C SER A 201 10.22 -13.01 -9.67
N ASN A 202 8.95 -13.10 -10.10
CA ASN A 202 8.54 -12.62 -11.42
C ASN A 202 8.63 -11.09 -11.56
N THR A 203 8.21 -10.34 -10.54
CA THR A 203 8.33 -8.89 -10.51
C THR A 203 9.80 -8.48 -10.63
N ARG A 204 10.70 -9.09 -9.85
CA ARG A 204 12.15 -8.84 -9.88
C ARG A 204 12.73 -9.08 -11.26
N ARG A 205 12.38 -10.20 -11.91
CA ARG A 205 12.81 -10.49 -13.29
C ARG A 205 12.36 -9.40 -14.27
N ARG A 206 11.11 -8.94 -14.17
CA ARG A 206 10.60 -7.84 -15.02
C ARG A 206 11.28 -6.50 -14.75
N MET A 207 11.69 -6.25 -13.51
CA MET A 207 12.47 -5.04 -13.17
C MET A 207 13.85 -5.07 -13.80
N MET A 208 14.48 -6.24 -13.88
CA MET A 208 15.78 -6.42 -14.52
C MET A 208 15.69 -6.38 -16.05
N SER A 209 14.67 -6.98 -16.65
CA SER A 209 14.47 -6.97 -18.11
C SER A 209 14.10 -5.60 -18.66
N ASN A 210 13.35 -4.80 -17.91
CA ASN A 210 12.96 -3.44 -18.29
C ASN A 210 14.03 -2.39 -17.95
N ALA A 211 15.23 -2.82 -17.57
CA ALA A 211 16.35 -1.93 -17.26
C ALA A 211 17.28 -1.68 -18.47
N TYR A 212 16.88 -2.17 -19.64
CA TYR A 212 17.51 -1.93 -20.94
C TYR A 212 16.47 -1.28 -21.86
#